data_AF-A0A9D7NDX6-F1
#
_entry.id   AF-A0A9D7NDX6-F1
#
_cell.length_a   1.000
_cell.length_b   1.000
_cell.length_c   1.000
_cell.angle_alpha   90.00
_cell.angle_beta   90.00
_cell.angle_gamma   90.00
#
_symmetry.space_group_name_H-M   'P 1'
#
loop_
_entity.id
_entity.type
_entity.pdbx_description
1 polymer ?
#
loop_
_entity_poly.entity_id
_entity_poly.type
_entity_poly.pdbx_seq_one_letter_code
_entity_poly.pdbx_strand_id
1 'polypeptide(L)'
;MKLLKEVAQNHPKVLPTPEVSARLVLFGSSSLDFEVYFWSNEFMLIENVKSDIRLGIEQKFRENKIEIPYTQTDVWVRNWERKGS
;
A
#
# COMPACT_ATOMS: atom_id res chain seq x y z
N MET A 1 -5.77 5.93 -7.31
CA MET A 1 -6.12 4.69 -8.05
C MET A 1 -5.26 4.46 -9.29
N LYS A 2 -5.07 5.45 -10.18
CA LYS A 2 -4.26 5.30 -11.41
C LYS A 2 -2.88 4.69 -11.19
N LEU A 3 -2.12 5.20 -10.20
CA LEU A 3 -0.76 4.71 -9.90
C LEU A 3 -0.72 3.22 -9.55
N LEU A 4 -1.68 2.73 -8.74
CA LEU A 4 -1.76 1.32 -8.35
C LEU A 4 -1.95 0.41 -9.57
N LYS A 5 -2.89 0.79 -10.43
CA LYS A 5 -3.20 0.06 -11.66
C LYS A 5 -2.02 0.09 -12.63
N GLU A 6 -1.39 1.24 -12.82
CA GLU A 6 -0.26 1.42 -13.72
C GLU A 6 0.95 0.57 -13.32
N VAL A 7 1.31 0.55 -12.03
CA VAL A 7 2.42 -0.29 -11.54
C VAL A 7 2.16 -1.77 -11.80
N ALA A 8 0.97 -2.26 -11.45
CA ALA A 8 0.63 -3.66 -11.64
C ALA A 8 0.51 -4.03 -13.14
N GLN A 9 -0.11 -3.17 -13.96
CA GLN A 9 -0.27 -3.41 -15.40
C GLN A 9 1.06 -3.45 -16.16
N ASN A 10 2.05 -2.67 -15.72
CA ASN A 10 3.38 -2.61 -16.34
C ASN A 10 4.34 -3.67 -15.82
N HIS A 11 3.94 -4.49 -14.84
CA HIS A 11 4.80 -5.54 -14.31
C HIS A 11 4.93 -6.68 -15.34
N PRO A 12 6.14 -7.13 -15.70
CA PRO A 12 6.36 -8.06 -16.82
C PRO A 12 5.72 -9.45 -16.62
N LYS A 13 5.42 -9.80 -15.37
CA LYS A 13 4.76 -11.05 -15.00
C LYS A 13 3.23 -10.93 -14.84
N VAL A 14 2.66 -9.77 -15.14
CA VAL A 14 1.21 -9.56 -15.13
C VAL A 14 0.65 -9.66 -16.55
N LEU A 15 -0.44 -10.41 -16.69
CA LEU A 15 -1.12 -10.58 -17.97
C LEU A 15 -1.85 -9.29 -18.36
N PRO A 16 -1.83 -8.92 -19.65
CA PRO A 16 -2.52 -7.71 -20.12
C PRO A 16 -4.05 -7.85 -20.12
N THR A 17 -4.54 -9.10 -20.22
CA THR A 17 -5.96 -9.44 -20.26
C THR A 17 -6.22 -10.64 -19.35
N PRO A 18 -7.21 -10.58 -18.44
CA PRO A 18 -8.09 -9.45 -18.14
C PRO A 18 -7.36 -8.23 -17.57
N GLU A 19 -7.96 -7.04 -17.71
CA GLU A 19 -7.35 -5.77 -17.28
C GLU A 19 -7.16 -5.72 -15.76
N VAL A 20 -6.05 -5.12 -15.32
CA VAL A 20 -5.81 -4.83 -13.90
C VAL A 20 -6.85 -3.85 -13.37
N SER A 21 -7.40 -4.14 -12.20
CA SER A 21 -8.29 -3.23 -11.48
C SER A 21 -7.78 -2.90 -10.10
N ALA A 22 -8.07 -1.69 -9.61
CA ALA A 22 -7.75 -1.27 -8.27
C ALA A 22 -8.99 -0.63 -7.62
N ARG A 23 -9.22 -0.90 -6.34
CA ARG A 23 -10.40 -0.44 -5.60
C ARG A 23 -10.00 0.09 -4.23
N LEU A 24 -10.68 1.13 -3.77
CA LEU A 24 -10.71 1.49 -2.35
C LEU A 24 -11.76 0.60 -1.67
N VAL A 25 -11.34 -0.16 -0.68
CA VAL A 25 -12.18 -1.16 0.00
C VAL A 25 -12.69 -0.64 1.33
N LEU A 26 -11.84 0.06 2.08
CA LEU A 26 -12.19 0.54 3.41
C LEU A 26 -11.51 1.87 3.72
N PHE A 27 -12.24 2.74 4.41
CA PHE A 27 -11.67 3.84 5.18
C PHE A 27 -11.39 3.32 6.59
N GLY A 28 -10.13 2.95 6.86
CA GLY A 28 -9.69 2.51 8.18
C GLY A 28 -9.61 3.68 9.16
N SER A 29 -9.42 3.37 10.44
CA SER A 29 -9.27 4.40 11.49
C SER A 29 -8.06 5.32 11.29
N SER A 30 -7.04 4.84 10.59
CA SER A 30 -5.83 5.58 10.23
C SER A 30 -5.26 5.17 8.87
N SER A 31 -6.08 4.59 7.98
CA SER A 31 -5.63 4.08 6.69
C SER A 31 -6.70 4.22 5.60
N LEU A 32 -6.25 4.17 4.34
CA LEU A 32 -7.09 3.89 3.18
C LEU A 32 -6.67 2.53 2.64
N ASP A 33 -7.57 1.56 2.68
CA ASP A 33 -7.25 0.19 2.30
C ASP A 33 -7.63 -0.02 0.84
N PHE A 34 -6.63 -0.35 0.02
CA PHE A 34 -6.80 -0.59 -1.40
C PHE A 34 -6.52 -2.04 -1.76
N GLU A 35 -7.29 -2.57 -2.70
CA GLU A 35 -7.02 -3.85 -3.34
C GLU A 35 -6.62 -3.64 -4.81
N VAL A 36 -5.68 -4.46 -5.28
CA VAL A 36 -5.25 -4.52 -6.68
C VAL A 36 -5.45 -5.94 -7.18
N TYR A 37 -6.27 -6.09 -8.21
CA TYR A 37 -6.56 -7.35 -8.88
C TYR A 37 -5.77 -7.43 -10.18
N PHE A 38 -5.01 -8.50 -10.35
CA PHE A 38 -4.20 -8.78 -11.53
C PHE A 38 -4.15 -10.29 -11.80
N TRP A 39 -3.74 -10.65 -13.01
CA TRP A 39 -3.62 -12.05 -13.44
C TRP A 39 -2.17 -12.37 -13.81
N SER A 40 -1.70 -13.58 -13.50
CA SER A 40 -0.32 -14.01 -13.75
C SER A 40 -0.25 -15.52 -13.93
N ASN A 41 0.70 -16.00 -14.73
CA ASN A 41 1.02 -17.43 -14.88
C ASN A 41 2.09 -17.91 -13.89
N GLU A 42 2.58 -17.03 -13.00
CA GLU A 42 3.65 -17.34 -12.05
C GLU A 42 3.12 -18.06 -10.81
N PHE A 43 2.65 -19.30 -10.95
CA PHE A 43 2.03 -20.04 -9.85
C PHE A 43 2.97 -20.23 -8.65
N MET A 44 4.22 -20.65 -8.90
CA MET A 44 5.18 -20.97 -7.84
C MET A 44 5.81 -19.72 -7.20
N LEU A 45 5.82 -18.59 -7.91
CA LEU A 45 6.53 -17.36 -7.52
C LEU A 45 5.58 -16.15 -7.43
N ILE A 46 4.28 -16.38 -7.28
CA ILE A 46 3.27 -15.31 -7.26
C ILE A 46 3.54 -14.30 -6.13
N GLU A 47 4.08 -14.75 -5.00
CA GLU A 47 4.43 -13.85 -3.89
C GLU A 47 5.56 -12.88 -4.23
N ASN A 48 6.51 -13.27 -5.10
CA ASN A 48 7.54 -12.36 -5.59
C ASN A 48 6.90 -11.28 -6.47
N VAL A 49 6.00 -11.67 -7.39
CA VAL A 49 5.25 -10.73 -8.24
C VAL A 49 4.44 -9.74 -7.38
N LYS A 50 3.75 -10.22 -6.34
CA LYS A 50 3.02 -9.35 -5.42
C LYS A 50 3.96 -8.41 -4.67
N SER A 51 5.12 -8.88 -4.22
CA SER A 51 6.12 -8.08 -3.53
C SER A 51 6.65 -6.96 -4.44
N ASP A 52 7.05 -7.29 -5.66
CA ASP A 52 7.56 -6.34 -6.65
C ASP A 52 6.53 -5.24 -6.96
N ILE A 53 5.24 -5.62 -7.10
CA ILE A 53 4.14 -4.66 -7.29
C ILE A 53 3.99 -3.74 -6.08
N ARG A 54 4.05 -4.26 -4.85
CA ARG A 54 3.96 -3.44 -3.62
C ARG A 54 5.13 -2.45 -3.52
N LEU A 55 6.34 -2.89 -3.83
CA LEU A 55 7.53 -2.03 -3.84
C LEU A 55 7.43 -0.94 -4.92
N GLY A 56 6.96 -1.28 -6.12
CA GLY A 56 6.72 -0.30 -7.18
C GLY A 56 5.64 0.73 -6.81
N ILE A 57 4.60 0.31 -6.08
CA ILE A 57 3.57 1.21 -5.55
C ILE A 57 4.17 2.16 -4.52
N GLU A 58 4.94 1.64 -3.56
CA GLU A 58 5.62 2.45 -2.54
C GLU A 58 6.51 3.51 -3.18
N GLN A 59 7.32 3.10 -4.15
CA GLN A 59 8.19 4.02 -4.88
C GLN A 59 7.37 5.11 -5.59
N LYS A 60 6.28 4.74 -6.29
CA LYS A 60 5.41 5.71 -6.97
C LYS A 60 4.72 6.65 -5.99
N PHE A 61 4.33 6.17 -4.82
CA PHE A 61 3.73 7.01 -3.78
C PHE A 61 4.74 8.05 -3.28
N ARG A 62 5.98 7.63 -3.00
CA ARG A 62 7.07 8.51 -2.62
C ARG A 62 7.37 9.57 -3.68
N GLU A 63 7.47 9.19 -4.95
CA GLU A 63 7.68 10.10 -6.08
C GLU A 63 6.56 11.15 -6.21
N ASN A 64 5.32 10.77 -5.88
CA ASN A 64 4.15 11.63 -5.96
C ASN A 64 3.82 12.32 -4.63
N LYS A 65 4.70 12.24 -3.62
CA LYS A 65 4.51 12.82 -2.28
C LYS A 65 3.20 12.37 -1.60
N ILE A 66 2.78 11.14 -1.88
CA ILE A 66 1.64 10.50 -1.20
C ILE A 66 2.19 9.90 0.10
N GLU A 67 1.77 10.47 1.23
CA GLU A 67 2.13 9.97 2.54
C GLU A 67 1.29 8.74 2.89
N ILE A 68 1.95 7.64 3.24
CA ILE A 68 1.27 6.45 3.78
C ILE A 68 1.14 6.69 5.28
N PRO A 69 -0.08 6.82 5.81
CA PRO A 69 -0.26 7.07 7.23
C PRO A 69 0.24 5.85 8.03
N TYR A 70 1.14 6.11 8.97
CA TYR A 70 1.44 5.17 10.03
C TYR A 70 0.42 5.34 11.15
N THR A 71 0.09 4.25 11.85
CA THR A 71 -0.81 4.30 13.01
C THR A 71 -0.26 5.31 14.02
N GLN A 72 -0.97 6.42 14.20
CA GLN A 72 -0.66 7.38 15.26
C GLN A 72 -1.18 6.82 16.57
N THR A 73 -0.31 6.72 17.57
CA THR A 73 -0.70 6.37 18.94
C THR A 73 -0.64 7.62 19.78
N ASP A 74 -1.80 8.16 20.16
CA ASP A 74 -1.88 9.26 21.12
C ASP A 74 -1.58 8.73 22.52
N VAL A 75 -0.49 9.20 23.13
CA VAL A 75 -0.13 8.86 24.51
C VAL A 75 -0.72 9.92 25.44
N TRP A 76 -1.79 9.57 26.15
CA TRP A 76 -2.36 10.39 27.22
C TRP A 76 -1.70 10.04 28.56
N VAL A 77 -0.77 10.88 29.03
CA VAL A 77 -0.18 10.73 30.36
C VAL A 77 -1.07 11.38 31.40
N ARG A 78 -1.59 10.58 32.34
CA ARG A 78 -2.25 11.08 33.56
C ARG A 78 -1.22 11.13 34.69
N ASN A 79 -1.25 12.18 35.52
CA ASN A 79 -0.34 12.41 36.64
C ASN A 79 1.14 12.55 36.24
N TRP A 80 1.45 13.57 35.43
CA TRP A 80 2.84 13.98 35.21
C TRP A 80 3.41 14.59 36.50
N GLU A 81 4.11 13.77 37.30
CA GLU A 81 4.89 14.27 38.43
C GLU A 81 6.16 14.96 37.91
N ARG A 82 6.22 16.29 38.04
CA ARG A 82 7.50 17.01 37.89
C ARG A 82 8.38 16.65 39.08
N LYS A 83 9.37 15.76 38.89
CA LYS A 83 10.50 15.67 39.82
C LYS A 83 11.37 16.91 39.66
N GLY A 84 11.35 17.79 40.66
CA GLY A 84 12.44 18.73 40.91
C GLY A 84 12.01 20.15 41.26
N SER A 85 12.09 20.47 42.54
CA SER A 85 12.73 21.70 43.05
C SER A 85 13.58 21.31 44.25
#